data_AF-L8I7P3-F1
#
_entry.id   AF-L8I7P3-F1
#
_cell.length_a   1.000
_cell.length_b   1.000
_cell.length_c   1.000
_cell.angle_alpha   90.00
_cell.angle_beta   90.00
_cell.angle_gamma   90.00
#
_symmetry.space_group_name_H-M   'P 1'
#
loop_
_entity.id
_entity.type
_entity.pdbx_description
1 polymer ?
#
loop_
_entity_poly.entity_id
_entity_poly.type
_entity_poly.pdbx_seq_one_letter_code
_entity_poly.pdbx_strand_id
1 'polypeptide(L)'
;GDFVQLPVPIIQQLYHWDCGLACSRMVLRYLGQLDDAEFEQALQELRLTRSIWTIDLAYLMRRFGVRHRFCTQTLGVDKGYRSQSFYRKHFDTEETRVNQLFAQAKTCKVLVEKCRVSVQDIQAHLAQGHVAIVLVNSGVLRCDLCSSPPKYCCFTPSGPRCFCRSPDYQGHFIVLRGYSRAAGCVFYNNPAYADRDASISNFEEARTSYGTDEAILFVYADS
;
A
#
# COMPACT_ATOMS: atom_id res chain seq x y z
N GLY A 1 8.28 22.08 -4.73
CA GLY A 1 7.56 23.05 -3.89
C GLY A 1 7.45 22.51 -2.47
N ASP A 2 7.07 23.35 -1.51
CA ASP A 2 6.99 22.97 -0.08
C ASP A 2 5.68 22.29 0.31
N PHE A 3 4.71 22.26 -0.62
CA PHE A 3 3.40 21.69 -0.44
C PHE A 3 2.96 20.98 -1.73
N VAL A 4 2.42 19.78 -1.60
CA VAL A 4 1.84 18.99 -2.68
C VAL A 4 0.59 18.31 -2.14
N GLN A 5 -0.52 18.38 -2.86
CA GLN A 5 -1.73 17.68 -2.50
C GLN A 5 -2.50 17.29 -3.77
N LEU A 6 -2.24 16.09 -4.28
CA LEU A 6 -2.79 15.59 -5.54
C LEU A 6 -4.25 15.14 -5.38
N PRO A 7 -5.14 15.39 -6.36
CA PRO A 7 -6.57 15.09 -6.27
C PRO A 7 -6.88 13.59 -6.52
N VAL A 8 -6.16 12.69 -5.85
CA VAL A 8 -6.42 11.24 -5.93
C VAL A 8 -7.78 10.94 -5.29
N PRO A 9 -8.73 10.35 -6.03
CA PRO A 9 -10.07 10.11 -5.51
C PRO A 9 -10.07 8.95 -4.50
N ILE A 10 -10.87 9.06 -3.44
CA ILE A 10 -10.97 8.00 -2.42
C ILE A 10 -11.85 6.86 -2.96
N ILE A 11 -11.43 5.61 -2.72
CA ILE A 11 -12.25 4.40 -2.86
C ILE A 11 -12.12 3.64 -1.55
N GLN A 12 -13.27 3.33 -0.96
CA GLN A 12 -13.32 2.53 0.24
C GLN A 12 -13.14 1.05 -0.12
N GLN A 13 -12.35 0.33 0.67
CA GLN A 13 -12.28 -1.13 0.56
C GLN A 13 -13.62 -1.76 0.93
N LEU A 14 -13.96 -2.87 0.30
CA LEU A 14 -15.24 -3.56 0.53
C LEU A 14 -15.11 -4.68 1.56
N TYR A 15 -13.91 -5.25 1.68
CA TYR A 15 -13.60 -6.37 2.56
C TYR A 15 -12.43 -6.03 3.48
N HIS A 16 -12.05 -6.95 4.36
CA HIS A 16 -10.93 -6.74 5.28
C HIS A 16 -9.56 -6.97 4.61
N TRP A 17 -9.54 -7.47 3.38
CA TRP A 17 -8.33 -7.97 2.70
C TRP A 17 -7.98 -7.22 1.41
N ASP A 18 -8.90 -6.41 0.88
CA ASP A 18 -8.80 -5.77 -0.44
C ASP A 18 -8.30 -4.33 -0.38
N CYS A 19 -7.68 -3.90 0.73
CA CYS A 19 -7.15 -2.53 0.87
C CYS A 19 -6.13 -2.18 -0.23
N GLY A 20 -5.29 -3.13 -0.64
CA GLY A 20 -4.35 -2.97 -1.77
C GLY A 20 -5.05 -2.82 -3.13
N LEU A 21 -6.17 -3.53 -3.34
CA LEU A 21 -6.96 -3.41 -4.56
C LEU A 21 -7.71 -2.08 -4.61
N ALA A 22 -8.28 -1.63 -3.48
CA ALA A 22 -8.86 -0.30 -3.35
C ALA A 22 -7.82 0.80 -3.64
N CYS A 23 -6.59 0.67 -3.10
CA CYS A 23 -5.48 1.56 -3.43
C CYS A 23 -5.15 1.56 -4.93
N SER A 24 -5.11 0.38 -5.56
CA SER A 24 -4.85 0.26 -7.00
C SER A 24 -5.94 0.95 -7.83
N ARG A 25 -7.22 0.77 -7.49
CA ARG A 25 -8.33 1.47 -8.15
C ARG A 25 -8.25 2.98 -7.95
N MET A 26 -7.85 3.46 -6.76
CA MET A 26 -7.64 4.91 -6.51
C MET A 26 -6.58 5.48 -7.45
N VAL A 27 -5.44 4.79 -7.56
CA VAL A 27 -4.33 5.20 -8.43
C VAL A 27 -4.70 5.13 -9.90
N LEU A 28 -5.27 4.03 -10.39
CA LEU A 28 -5.69 3.89 -11.79
C LEU A 28 -6.72 4.95 -12.18
N ARG A 29 -7.65 5.29 -11.30
CA ARG A 29 -8.63 6.35 -11.56
C ARG A 29 -8.02 7.74 -11.55
N TYR A 30 -7.03 7.99 -10.70
CA TYR A 30 -6.24 9.23 -10.74
C TYR A 30 -5.50 9.37 -12.08
N LEU A 31 -5.03 8.27 -12.66
CA LEU A 31 -4.38 8.24 -13.98
C LEU A 31 -5.37 8.25 -15.17
N GLY A 32 -6.69 8.20 -14.92
CA GLY A 32 -7.69 8.10 -15.98
C GLY A 32 -7.70 6.74 -16.71
N GLN A 33 -7.17 5.69 -16.08
CA GLN A 33 -7.00 4.35 -16.65
C GLN A 33 -7.85 3.27 -15.97
N LEU A 34 -8.82 3.66 -15.13
CA LEU A 34 -9.72 2.70 -14.47
C LEU A 34 -10.95 2.44 -15.35
N ASP A 35 -11.02 1.23 -15.90
CA ASP A 35 -12.25 0.58 -16.35
C ASP A 35 -12.55 -0.58 -15.40
N ASP A 36 -13.77 -0.64 -14.85
CA ASP A 36 -14.13 -1.64 -13.83
C ASP A 36 -14.17 -3.07 -14.40
N ALA A 37 -14.59 -3.25 -15.66
CA ALA A 37 -14.63 -4.57 -16.28
C ALA A 37 -13.21 -5.09 -16.59
N GLU A 38 -12.34 -4.21 -17.11
CA GLU A 38 -10.93 -4.53 -17.31
C GLU A 38 -10.22 -4.82 -15.99
N PHE A 39 -10.56 -4.10 -14.91
CA PHE A 39 -9.99 -4.33 -13.58
C PHE A 39 -10.32 -5.73 -13.08
N GLU A 40 -11.59 -6.13 -13.10
CA GLU A 40 -12.00 -7.48 -12.70
C GLU A 40 -11.36 -8.57 -13.58
N GLN A 41 -11.24 -8.33 -14.89
CA GLN A 41 -10.54 -9.24 -15.80
C GLN A 41 -9.05 -9.37 -15.42
N ALA A 42 -8.38 -8.26 -15.10
CA ALA A 42 -6.98 -8.27 -14.68
C ALA A 42 -6.78 -9.06 -13.36
N LEU A 43 -7.70 -8.95 -12.40
CA LEU A 43 -7.65 -9.74 -11.16
C LEU A 43 -7.68 -11.25 -11.46
N GLN A 44 -8.52 -11.68 -12.41
CA GLN A 44 -8.66 -13.08 -12.81
C GLN A 44 -7.43 -13.58 -13.58
N GLU A 45 -6.94 -12.80 -14.56
CA GLU A 45 -5.78 -13.14 -15.37
C GLU A 45 -4.51 -13.31 -14.53
N LEU A 46 -4.31 -12.39 -13.56
CA LEU A 46 -3.18 -12.43 -12.63
C LEU A 46 -3.38 -13.44 -11.49
N ARG A 47 -4.57 -14.06 -11.39
CA ARG A 47 -4.94 -15.03 -10.34
C ARG A 47 -4.72 -14.47 -8.94
N LEU A 48 -5.08 -13.21 -8.73
CA LEU A 48 -4.93 -12.56 -7.42
C LEU A 48 -5.83 -13.26 -6.40
N THR A 49 -5.26 -13.52 -5.22
CA THR A 49 -5.95 -14.20 -4.12
C THR A 49 -6.51 -13.16 -3.13
N ARG A 50 -7.14 -13.63 -2.04
CA ARG A 50 -7.52 -12.76 -0.92
C ARG A 50 -6.35 -12.36 -0.03
N SER A 51 -5.11 -12.74 -0.39
CA SER A 51 -3.88 -12.36 0.29
C SER A 51 -3.05 -11.54 -0.69
N ILE A 52 -3.26 -10.22 -0.65
CA ILE A 52 -2.66 -9.28 -1.58
C ILE A 52 -1.31 -8.79 -1.05
N TRP A 53 -0.26 -8.96 -1.85
CA TRP A 53 1.09 -8.47 -1.57
C TRP A 53 1.45 -7.29 -2.47
N THR A 54 2.45 -6.49 -2.09
CA THR A 54 2.88 -5.34 -2.91
C THR A 54 3.34 -5.76 -4.31
N ILE A 55 3.92 -6.96 -4.46
CA ILE A 55 4.29 -7.51 -5.77
C ILE A 55 3.06 -7.77 -6.65
N ASP A 56 1.94 -8.21 -6.07
CA ASP A 56 0.67 -8.40 -6.79
C ASP A 56 0.19 -7.08 -7.39
N LEU A 57 0.28 -6.00 -6.61
CA LEU A 57 -0.08 -4.66 -7.06
C LEU A 57 0.86 -4.16 -8.17
N ALA A 58 2.15 -4.50 -8.12
CA ALA A 58 3.10 -4.15 -9.18
C ALA A 58 2.78 -4.87 -10.49
N TYR A 59 2.42 -6.16 -10.44
CA TYR A 59 1.92 -6.90 -11.60
C TYR A 59 0.61 -6.32 -12.14
N LEU A 60 -0.27 -5.85 -11.26
CA LEU A 60 -1.50 -5.16 -11.66
C LEU A 60 -1.20 -3.84 -12.38
N MET A 61 -0.32 -2.98 -11.84
CA MET A 61 0.14 -1.77 -12.54
C MET A 61 0.74 -2.10 -13.91
N ARG A 62 1.56 -3.15 -13.98
CA ARG A 62 2.13 -3.63 -15.24
C ARG A 62 1.07 -4.05 -16.27
N ARG A 63 0.00 -4.73 -15.83
CA ARG A 63 -1.12 -5.19 -16.67
C ARG A 63 -1.92 -4.03 -17.25
N PHE A 64 -2.02 -2.92 -16.52
CA PHE A 64 -2.62 -1.66 -16.99
C PHE A 64 -1.66 -0.79 -17.82
N GLY A 65 -0.43 -1.24 -18.07
CA GLY A 65 0.57 -0.46 -18.80
C GLY A 65 1.13 0.74 -18.02
N VAL A 66 0.84 0.83 -16.72
CA VAL A 66 1.29 1.90 -15.84
C VAL A 66 2.78 1.77 -15.56
N ARG A 67 3.54 2.85 -15.77
CA ARG A 67 4.93 2.93 -15.29
C ARG A 67 4.95 2.88 -13.78
N HIS A 68 5.78 2.00 -13.23
CA HIS A 68 5.89 1.79 -11.80
C HIS A 68 7.30 1.35 -11.39
N ARG A 69 7.60 1.45 -10.10
CA ARG A 69 8.84 0.97 -9.47
C ARG A 69 8.52 0.48 -8.07
N PHE A 70 8.71 -0.81 -7.81
CA PHE A 70 8.50 -1.42 -6.50
C PHE A 70 9.82 -1.50 -5.73
N CYS A 71 9.89 -0.85 -4.57
CA CYS A 71 11.02 -0.92 -3.65
C CYS A 71 10.64 -1.71 -2.39
N THR A 72 11.56 -2.57 -1.93
CA THR A 72 11.38 -3.41 -0.73
C THR A 72 12.74 -3.81 -0.14
N GLN A 73 12.79 -4.12 1.16
CA GLN A 73 13.97 -4.71 1.80
C GLN A 73 14.08 -6.23 1.54
N THR A 74 12.98 -6.89 1.19
CA THR A 74 12.90 -8.34 1.00
C THR A 74 12.43 -8.67 -0.42
N LEU A 75 13.23 -9.46 -1.15
CA LEU A 75 12.84 -10.01 -2.44
C LEU A 75 12.29 -11.42 -2.21
N GLY A 76 10.96 -11.54 -2.19
CA GLY A 76 10.25 -12.76 -1.78
C GLY A 76 9.57 -12.59 -0.43
N VAL A 77 9.34 -13.71 0.24
CA VAL A 77 8.76 -13.75 1.60
C VAL A 77 9.87 -13.91 2.64
N ASP A 78 9.89 -13.04 3.65
CA ASP A 78 10.73 -13.26 4.83
C ASP A 78 10.16 -14.40 5.67
N LYS A 79 10.93 -15.48 5.83
CA LYS A 79 10.57 -16.65 6.65
C LYS A 79 10.34 -16.29 8.12
N GLY A 80 10.92 -15.19 8.62
CA GLY A 80 10.68 -14.67 9.97
C GLY A 80 9.22 -14.28 10.22
N TYR A 81 8.48 -13.91 9.16
CA TYR A 81 7.07 -13.55 9.23
C TYR A 81 6.15 -14.72 9.59
N ARG A 82 6.64 -15.96 9.55
CA ARG A 82 5.89 -17.14 10.05
C ARG A 82 5.45 -16.99 11.50
N SER A 83 6.23 -16.25 12.29
CA SER A 83 5.94 -15.95 13.71
C SER A 83 4.88 -14.86 13.91
N GLN A 84 4.62 -14.03 12.89
CA GLN A 84 3.62 -12.97 12.96
C GLN A 84 2.22 -13.54 12.76
N SER A 85 1.32 -13.23 13.71
CA SER A 85 -0.07 -13.71 13.70
C SER A 85 -0.82 -13.33 12.42
N PHE A 86 -0.49 -12.17 11.84
CA PHE A 86 -1.03 -11.68 10.57
C PHE A 86 -0.74 -12.62 9.38
N TYR A 87 0.49 -13.11 9.23
CA TYR A 87 0.90 -13.93 8.08
C TYR A 87 0.65 -15.44 8.27
N ARG A 88 0.41 -15.88 9.51
CA ARG A 88 0.42 -17.31 9.88
C ARG A 88 -0.60 -18.19 9.16
N LYS A 89 -1.80 -17.67 8.82
CA LYS A 89 -2.91 -18.50 8.30
C LYS A 89 -2.67 -19.06 6.90
N HIS A 90 -1.88 -18.39 6.06
CA HIS A 90 -1.69 -18.75 4.65
C HIS A 90 -0.22 -18.81 4.23
N PHE A 91 0.70 -18.85 5.21
CA PHE A 91 2.13 -18.62 5.00
C PHE A 91 2.75 -19.50 3.91
N ASP A 92 2.62 -20.83 4.01
CA ASP A 92 3.37 -21.76 3.16
C ASP A 92 2.90 -21.72 1.68
N THR A 93 1.59 -21.56 1.45
CA THR A 93 1.03 -21.45 0.09
C THR A 93 1.36 -20.09 -0.54
N GLU A 94 1.29 -19.01 0.25
CA GLU A 94 1.60 -17.66 -0.22
C GLU A 94 3.11 -17.48 -0.44
N GLU A 95 3.96 -18.12 0.36
CA GLU A 95 5.43 -18.09 0.21
C GLU A 95 5.84 -18.56 -1.18
N THR A 96 5.34 -19.74 -1.61
CA THR A 96 5.68 -20.30 -2.92
C THR A 96 5.23 -19.36 -4.05
N ARG A 97 3.99 -18.88 -3.99
CA ARG A 97 3.40 -17.99 -5.00
C ARG A 97 4.14 -16.67 -5.10
N VAL A 98 4.37 -16.00 -3.97
CA VAL A 98 5.03 -14.69 -3.91
C VAL A 98 6.48 -14.81 -4.38
N ASN A 99 7.21 -15.84 -3.94
CA ASN A 99 8.58 -16.07 -4.40
C ASN A 99 8.66 -16.29 -5.92
N GLN A 100 7.69 -16.99 -6.51
CA GLN A 100 7.59 -17.15 -7.97
C GLN A 100 7.35 -15.82 -8.68
N LEU A 101 6.48 -14.94 -8.16
CA LEU A 101 6.27 -13.61 -8.72
C LEU A 101 7.55 -12.77 -8.68
N PHE A 102 8.29 -12.76 -7.58
CA PHE A 102 9.58 -12.08 -7.52
C PHE A 102 10.59 -12.65 -8.52
N ALA A 103 10.66 -13.98 -8.66
CA ALA A 103 11.57 -14.63 -9.61
C ALA A 103 11.25 -14.30 -11.08
N GLN A 104 9.97 -14.08 -11.39
CA GLN A 104 9.49 -13.77 -12.75
C GLN A 104 9.37 -12.27 -13.02
N ALA A 105 9.51 -11.40 -12.01
CA ALA A 105 9.25 -9.97 -12.15
C ALA A 105 10.01 -9.35 -13.34
N LYS A 106 11.30 -9.64 -13.47
CA LYS A 106 12.15 -9.12 -14.55
C LYS A 106 11.66 -9.56 -15.93
N THR A 107 11.31 -10.83 -16.12
CA THR A 107 10.83 -11.35 -17.41
C THR A 107 9.44 -10.81 -17.75
N CYS A 108 8.61 -10.56 -16.73
CA CYS A 108 7.29 -9.93 -16.87
C CYS A 108 7.34 -8.40 -17.00
N LYS A 109 8.53 -7.79 -17.00
CA LYS A 109 8.75 -6.32 -17.03
C LYS A 109 8.11 -5.59 -15.84
N VAL A 110 8.05 -6.25 -14.68
CA VAL A 110 7.69 -5.65 -13.40
C VAL A 110 8.98 -5.18 -12.74
N LEU A 111 9.11 -3.86 -12.52
CA LEU A 111 10.33 -3.26 -11.98
C LEU A 111 10.34 -3.38 -10.46
N VAL A 112 11.24 -4.23 -9.94
CA VAL A 112 11.41 -4.48 -8.51
C VAL A 112 12.87 -4.25 -8.11
N GLU A 113 13.07 -3.49 -7.05
CA GLU A 113 14.38 -3.11 -6.53
C GLU A 113 14.48 -3.41 -5.04
N LYS A 114 15.57 -4.06 -4.64
CA LYS A 114 15.92 -4.18 -3.23
C LYS A 114 16.63 -2.91 -2.78
N CYS A 115 15.90 -1.94 -2.27
CA CYS A 115 16.46 -0.66 -1.84
C CYS A 115 15.66 -0.04 -0.69
N ARG A 116 16.35 0.81 0.08
CA ARG A 116 15.71 1.70 1.04
C ARG A 116 15.27 2.96 0.32
N VAL A 117 14.18 3.54 0.78
CA VAL A 117 13.59 4.76 0.25
C VAL A 117 13.52 5.77 1.38
N SER A 118 14.03 6.97 1.15
CA SER A 118 13.93 8.07 2.10
C SER A 118 12.64 8.87 1.93
N VAL A 119 12.25 9.64 2.95
CA VAL A 119 11.14 10.61 2.84
C VAL A 119 11.41 11.60 1.72
N GLN A 120 12.67 11.98 1.50
CA GLN A 120 13.07 12.92 0.46
C GLN A 120 12.81 12.34 -0.93
N ASP A 121 13.08 11.05 -1.14
CA ASP A 121 12.75 10.36 -2.39
C ASP A 121 11.24 10.33 -2.63
N ILE A 122 10.46 10.03 -1.58
CA ILE A 122 9.00 10.04 -1.63
C ILE A 122 8.48 11.43 -2.00
N GLN A 123 8.97 12.48 -1.33
CA GLN A 123 8.57 13.86 -1.60
C GLN A 123 8.99 14.32 -3.00
N ALA A 124 10.16 13.91 -3.49
CA ALA A 124 10.62 14.21 -4.84
C ALA A 124 9.73 13.54 -5.90
N HIS A 125 9.28 12.31 -5.65
CA HIS A 125 8.31 11.61 -6.50
C HIS A 125 6.95 12.32 -6.52
N LEU A 126 6.39 12.62 -5.34
CA LEU A 126 5.11 13.31 -5.21
C LEU A 126 5.13 14.72 -5.83
N ALA A 127 6.27 15.43 -5.74
CA ALA A 127 6.44 16.77 -6.32
C ALA A 127 6.28 16.81 -7.85
N GLN A 128 6.46 15.68 -8.52
CA GLN A 128 6.30 15.53 -9.97
C GLN A 128 4.87 15.14 -10.39
N GLY A 129 3.90 15.20 -9.46
CA GLY A 129 2.52 14.82 -9.74
C GLY A 129 2.28 13.30 -9.72
N HIS A 130 3.28 12.53 -9.28
CA HIS A 130 3.19 11.08 -9.17
C HIS A 130 2.65 10.65 -7.80
N VAL A 131 2.25 9.38 -7.66
CA VAL A 131 1.66 8.82 -6.42
C VAL A 131 2.38 7.55 -6.00
N ALA A 132 2.14 7.08 -4.78
CA ALA A 132 2.71 5.81 -4.31
C ALA A 132 1.71 5.02 -3.48
N ILE A 133 1.70 3.69 -3.66
CA ILE A 133 1.01 2.77 -2.75
C ILE A 133 2.04 2.28 -1.72
N VAL A 134 1.72 2.40 -0.44
CA VAL A 134 2.66 2.08 0.64
C VAL A 134 2.03 1.06 1.58
N LEU A 135 2.80 0.04 1.95
CA LEU A 135 2.44 -0.88 3.03
C LEU A 135 2.88 -0.27 4.36
N VAL A 136 1.94 -0.16 5.31
CA VAL A 136 2.19 0.38 6.65
C VAL A 136 1.71 -0.59 7.71
N ASN A 137 2.31 -0.52 8.90
CA ASN A 137 1.69 -1.07 10.10
C ASN A 137 0.56 -0.14 10.56
N SER A 138 -0.68 -0.55 10.32
CA SER A 138 -1.87 0.22 10.69
C SER A 138 -2.00 0.48 12.19
N GLY A 139 -1.46 -0.40 13.05
CA GLY A 139 -1.45 -0.22 14.50
C GLY A 139 -0.50 0.90 14.97
N VAL A 140 0.44 1.30 14.13
CA VAL A 140 1.42 2.38 14.40
C VAL A 140 1.00 3.69 13.75
N LEU A 141 0.50 3.65 12.51
CA LEU A 141 0.08 4.87 11.79
C LEU A 141 -1.04 5.58 12.57
N ARG A 142 -0.98 6.90 12.71
CA ARG A 142 -1.94 7.76 13.40
C ARG A 142 -2.27 8.94 12.49
N CYS A 143 -3.53 9.35 12.52
CA CYS A 143 -3.96 10.55 11.81
C CYS A 143 -3.93 11.73 12.78
N ASP A 144 -3.16 12.78 12.46
CA ASP A 144 -2.95 13.91 13.36
C ASP A 144 -4.18 14.83 13.43
N LEU A 145 -4.95 14.92 12.34
CA LEU A 145 -6.19 15.73 12.28
C LEU A 145 -7.46 14.96 12.69
N CYS A 146 -7.40 13.64 12.87
CA CYS A 146 -8.58 12.83 13.12
C CYS A 146 -8.88 12.72 14.63
N SER A 147 -9.97 13.33 15.08
CA SER A 147 -10.38 13.36 16.50
C SER A 147 -11.05 12.06 17.02
N SER A 148 -10.74 10.87 16.49
CA SER A 148 -11.58 9.67 16.70
C SER A 148 -10.80 8.36 16.98
N PRO A 149 -11.42 7.38 17.69
CA PRO A 149 -10.79 6.46 18.65
C PRO A 149 -10.12 5.23 17.96
N PRO A 150 -9.54 4.23 18.68
CA PRO A 150 -8.49 3.37 18.13
C PRO A 150 -8.97 2.57 16.93
N LYS A 151 -8.06 2.40 15.97
CA LYS A 151 -8.25 1.62 14.75
C LYS A 151 -8.74 0.22 15.10
N TYR A 152 -9.88 -0.18 14.54
CA TYR A 152 -10.48 -1.49 14.78
C TYR A 152 -9.57 -2.58 14.19
N CYS A 153 -9.23 -3.63 14.95
CA CYS A 153 -8.38 -4.70 14.42
C CYS A 153 -9.08 -5.56 13.35
N CYS A 154 -10.38 -5.36 13.13
CA CYS A 154 -11.12 -5.92 12.01
C CYS A 154 -11.52 -4.78 11.09
N PHE A 155 -10.82 -4.61 9.95
CA PHE A 155 -11.05 -3.57 8.93
C PHE A 155 -12.40 -3.69 8.20
N THR A 156 -13.51 -3.74 8.93
CA THR A 156 -14.85 -3.78 8.36
C THR A 156 -15.43 -2.37 8.35
N PRO A 157 -15.84 -1.82 7.18
CA PRO A 157 -16.48 -0.50 7.04
C PRO A 157 -17.68 -0.25 7.96
N SER A 158 -18.38 -1.31 8.38
CA SER A 158 -19.70 -1.24 9.02
C SER A 158 -19.86 -2.18 10.23
N GLY A 159 -18.77 -2.71 10.78
CA GLY A 159 -18.81 -3.73 11.85
C GLY A 159 -18.82 -3.16 13.27
N PRO A 160 -19.25 -3.94 14.28
CA PRO A 160 -19.20 -3.52 15.69
C PRO A 160 -17.77 -3.23 16.14
N ARG A 161 -17.63 -2.36 17.16
CA ARG A 161 -16.34 -2.00 17.75
C ARG A 161 -15.63 -3.26 18.26
N CYS A 162 -14.55 -3.67 17.61
CA CYS A 162 -13.73 -4.79 18.09
C CYS A 162 -12.92 -4.35 19.33
N PHE A 163 -13.11 -5.02 20.46
CA PHE A 163 -12.32 -4.86 21.70
C PHE A 163 -11.04 -5.71 21.69
N CYS A 164 -10.41 -5.78 20.53
CA CYS A 164 -9.13 -6.43 20.36
C CYS A 164 -8.06 -5.60 21.08
N ARG A 165 -7.33 -6.20 22.04
CA ARG A 165 -6.08 -5.61 22.57
C ARG A 165 -5.17 -5.30 21.37
N SER A 166 -4.45 -4.16 21.39
CA SER A 166 -3.57 -3.72 20.28
C SER A 166 -2.84 -4.93 19.71
N PRO A 167 -3.08 -5.30 18.43
CA PRO A 167 -2.53 -6.53 17.93
C PRO A 167 -1.04 -6.35 17.67
N ASP A 168 -0.37 -7.48 17.47
CA ASP A 168 0.86 -7.57 16.71
C ASP A 168 0.75 -6.80 15.37
N TYR A 169 1.86 -6.72 14.62
CA TYR A 169 1.91 -6.16 13.27
C TYR A 169 0.62 -6.40 12.45
N GLN A 170 0.05 -5.31 11.91
CA GLN A 170 -1.13 -5.36 11.03
C GLN A 170 -0.88 -4.56 9.75
N GLY A 171 -0.50 -5.27 8.69
CA GLY A 171 -0.25 -4.71 7.38
C GLY A 171 -1.49 -4.07 6.76
N HIS A 172 -1.35 -2.87 6.22
CA HIS A 172 -2.40 -2.13 5.54
C HIS A 172 -1.84 -1.27 4.42
N PHE A 173 -2.53 -1.21 3.28
CA PHE A 173 -2.13 -0.36 2.17
C PHE A 173 -2.81 1.01 2.22
N ILE A 174 -2.04 2.06 1.93
CA ILE A 174 -2.51 3.43 1.75
C ILE A 174 -1.96 4.01 0.44
N VAL A 175 -2.60 5.06 -0.07
CA VAL A 175 -2.06 5.83 -1.22
C VAL A 175 -1.50 7.15 -0.73
N LEU A 176 -0.20 7.36 -0.88
CA LEU A 176 0.40 8.68 -0.70
C LEU A 176 0.05 9.57 -1.89
N ARG A 177 -0.42 10.78 -1.58
CA ARG A 177 -0.86 11.76 -2.59
C ARG A 177 -0.29 13.16 -2.36
N GLY A 178 0.58 13.35 -1.38
CA GLY A 178 1.11 14.68 -1.10
C GLY A 178 1.88 14.80 0.21
N TYR A 179 2.33 16.01 0.50
CA TYR A 179 3.04 16.38 1.71
C TYR A 179 2.94 17.88 1.97
N SER A 180 3.24 18.28 3.21
CA SER A 180 3.53 19.66 3.60
C SER A 180 4.83 19.68 4.39
N ARG A 181 5.88 20.34 3.85
CA ARG A 181 7.16 20.50 4.57
C ARG A 181 7.01 21.42 5.78
N ALA A 182 6.19 22.46 5.65
CA ALA A 182 5.91 23.41 6.73
C ALA A 182 5.16 22.74 7.91
N ALA A 183 4.18 21.88 7.61
CA ALA A 183 3.45 21.15 8.65
C ALA A 183 4.15 19.85 9.08
N GLY A 184 5.21 19.42 8.38
CA GLY A 184 5.93 18.20 8.68
C GLY A 184 5.08 16.93 8.54
N CYS A 185 4.21 16.85 7.53
CA CYS A 185 3.29 15.73 7.33
C CYS A 185 3.22 15.22 5.88
N VAL A 186 2.75 13.99 5.70
CA VAL A 186 2.30 13.43 4.42
C VAL A 186 0.78 13.46 4.33
N PHE A 187 0.25 13.58 3.12
CA PHE A 187 -1.17 13.35 2.82
C PHE A 187 -1.36 11.99 2.17
N TYR A 188 -2.35 11.24 2.64
CA TYR A 188 -2.67 9.93 2.12
C TYR A 188 -4.18 9.69 2.02
N ASN A 189 -4.58 8.73 1.19
CA ASN A 189 -5.91 8.16 1.21
C ASN A 189 -5.84 6.80 1.91
N ASN A 190 -6.66 6.64 2.95
CA ASN A 190 -6.85 5.38 3.64
C ASN A 190 -8.10 4.67 3.09
N PRO A 191 -8.01 3.46 2.54
CA PRO A 191 -9.18 2.76 2.02
C PRO A 191 -10.12 2.24 3.12
N ALA A 192 -9.68 2.14 4.38
CA ALA A 192 -10.49 1.67 5.51
C ALA A 192 -11.19 2.81 6.29
N TYR A 193 -10.55 3.98 6.35
CA TYR A 193 -10.94 5.08 7.25
C TYR A 193 -10.89 6.42 6.53
N ALA A 194 -11.53 7.44 7.11
CA ALA A 194 -11.50 8.79 6.56
C ALA A 194 -10.19 9.54 6.81
N ASP A 195 -9.15 8.88 7.36
CA ASP A 195 -7.83 9.43 7.64
C ASP A 195 -7.17 10.02 6.39
N ARG A 196 -6.52 11.18 6.55
CA ARG A 196 -5.99 11.94 5.40
C ARG A 196 -4.54 12.40 5.51
N ASP A 197 -3.94 12.34 6.70
CA ASP A 197 -2.62 12.90 6.97
C ASP A 197 -1.94 12.24 8.17
N ALA A 198 -0.62 12.29 8.21
CA ALA A 198 0.20 11.86 9.34
C ALA A 198 1.52 12.64 9.33
N SER A 199 2.05 12.96 10.51
CA SER A 199 3.41 13.48 10.67
C SER A 199 4.43 12.56 9.99
N ILE A 200 5.52 13.16 9.46
CA ILE A 200 6.59 12.40 8.80
C ILE A 200 7.14 11.33 9.74
N SER A 201 7.37 11.64 11.02
CA SER A 201 7.92 10.69 11.98
C SER A 201 7.02 9.47 12.19
N ASN A 202 5.71 9.68 12.36
CA ASN A 202 4.77 8.58 12.55
C ASN A 202 4.57 7.76 11.26
N PHE A 203 4.54 8.42 10.10
CA PHE A 203 4.49 7.74 8.81
C PHE A 203 5.72 6.85 8.59
N GLU A 204 6.92 7.37 8.86
CA GLU A 204 8.17 6.60 8.78
C GLU A 204 8.14 5.40 9.72
N GLU A 205 7.80 5.60 11.00
CA GLU A 205 7.68 4.54 12.00
C GLU A 205 6.72 3.43 11.53
N ALA A 206 5.58 3.82 10.97
CA ALA A 206 4.58 2.88 10.49
C ALA A 206 5.02 2.10 9.25
N ARG A 207 5.65 2.75 8.27
CA ARG A 207 6.07 2.08 7.02
C ARG A 207 7.36 1.29 7.17
N THR A 208 8.19 1.57 8.18
CA THR A 208 9.44 0.82 8.45
C THR A 208 9.28 -0.18 9.60
N SER A 209 8.06 -0.38 10.09
CA SER A 209 7.75 -1.40 11.10
C SER A 209 8.10 -2.80 10.58
N TYR A 210 8.62 -3.67 11.46
CA TYR A 210 8.87 -5.08 11.12
C TYR A 210 7.59 -5.75 10.60
N GLY A 211 7.67 -6.45 9.47
CA GLY A 211 6.51 -6.99 8.75
C GLY A 211 6.18 -6.26 7.46
N THR A 212 6.56 -4.99 7.31
CA THR A 212 6.23 -4.18 6.12
C THR A 212 7.21 -4.35 4.96
N ASP A 213 8.41 -4.89 5.21
CA ASP A 213 9.57 -4.85 4.30
C ASP A 213 9.94 -3.44 3.78
N GLU A 214 9.47 -2.37 4.42
CA GLU A 214 9.53 -1.00 3.88
C GLU A 214 8.93 -0.89 2.46
N ALA A 215 7.93 -1.73 2.15
CA ALA A 215 7.41 -1.89 0.80
C ALA A 215 6.68 -0.63 0.31
N ILE A 216 7.16 -0.09 -0.81
CA ILE A 216 6.57 1.06 -1.51
C ILE A 216 6.54 0.83 -3.02
N LEU A 217 5.35 0.99 -3.60
CA LEU A 217 5.13 0.95 -5.04
C LEU A 217 4.96 2.37 -5.56
N PHE A 218 6.03 2.91 -6.13
CA PHE A 218 5.98 4.18 -6.86
C PHE A 218 5.23 4.00 -8.16
N VAL A 219 4.27 4.88 -8.42
CA VAL A 219 3.48 4.91 -9.66
C VAL A 219 3.64 6.26 -10.30
N TYR A 220 4.04 6.27 -11.58
CA TYR A 220 4.33 7.48 -12.32
C TYR A 220 3.09 7.89 -13.11
N ALA A 221 2.63 9.12 -12.90
CA ALA A 221 1.69 9.74 -13.83
C ALA A 221 2.44 10.13 -15.10
N ASP A 222 1.97 9.65 -16.26
CA ASP A 222 2.45 10.15 -17.55
C ASP A 222 2.06 11.63 -17.65
N SER A 223 3.04 12.48 -17.99
CA SER A 223 2.85 13.92 -18.21
C SER A 223 2.45 14.20 -19.66
#